data_AF-A0A6N3APY6-F1
#
_entry.id   AF-A0A6N3APY6-F1
#
_cell.length_a   1.000
_cell.length_b   1.000
_cell.length_c   1.000
_cell.angle_alpha   90.00
_cell.angle_beta   90.00
_cell.angle_gamma   90.00
#
_symmetry.space_group_name_H-M   'P 1'
#
loop_
_entity.id
_entity.type
_entity.pdbx_description
1 polymer ?
#
loop_
_entity_poly.entity_id
_entity_poly.type
_entity_poly.pdbx_seq_one_letter_code
_entity_poly.pdbx_strand_id
1 'polypeptide(L)'
;MKKDLKQNLIALLEEQFIRSDDKVIFDYVMQKKIKAQGYHLQRNFTVSVGGGRKGFIDCLVTSSDGQQCAIEVDKRTPRTRSLMKLSELPAGMSGFVLLKDGKHPLRYSEGGIDIIRATKFK
;
A
#
# COMPACT_ATOMS: atom_id res chain seq x y z
N MET A 1 -3.83 9.67 21.54
CA MET A 1 -2.83 9.40 20.47
C MET A 1 -3.55 9.41 19.12
N LYS A 2 -3.15 10.28 18.20
CA LYS A 2 -3.57 10.12 16.79
C LYS A 2 -3.02 8.77 16.33
N LYS A 3 -3.89 7.84 15.93
CA LYS A 3 -3.42 6.56 15.38
C LYS A 3 -2.82 6.85 14.01
N ASP A 4 -1.58 6.44 13.81
CA ASP A 4 -0.87 6.56 12.53
C ASP A 4 -1.62 5.72 11.47
N LEU A 5 -2.12 6.38 10.42
CA LEU A 5 -2.90 5.72 9.37
C LEU A 5 -2.10 4.60 8.67
N LYS A 6 -0.80 4.81 8.42
CA LYS A 6 0.05 3.79 7.80
C LYS A 6 0.09 2.55 8.68
N GLN A 7 0.34 2.69 9.97
CA GLN A 7 0.39 1.55 10.89
C GLN A 7 -0.95 0.82 10.99
N ASN A 8 -2.08 1.54 10.99
CA ASN A 8 -3.40 0.91 10.97
C ASN A 8 -3.65 0.11 9.68
N LEU A 9 -3.27 0.66 8.53
CA LEU A 9 -3.43 -0.02 7.24
C LEU A 9 -2.53 -1.25 7.13
N ILE A 10 -1.30 -1.16 7.63
CA ILE A 10 -0.40 -2.30 7.72
C ILE A 10 -1.04 -3.39 8.59
N ALA A 11 -1.48 -3.08 9.81
CA ALA A 11 -2.14 -4.05 10.70
C ALA A 11 -3.42 -4.65 10.09
N LEU A 12 -4.15 -3.87 9.29
CA LEU A 12 -5.39 -4.30 8.62
C LEU A 12 -5.15 -5.26 7.45
N LEU A 13 -3.99 -5.18 6.80
CA LEU A 13 -3.73 -5.86 5.53
C LEU A 13 -2.66 -6.95 5.65
N GLU A 14 -1.73 -6.82 6.58
CA GLU A 14 -0.64 -7.77 6.81
C GLU A 14 -1.20 -9.15 7.19
N GLU A 15 -0.88 -10.15 6.37
CA GLU A 15 -1.30 -11.54 6.54
C GLU A 15 -2.83 -11.78 6.62
N GLN A 16 -3.63 -10.81 6.19
CA GLN A 16 -5.10 -10.87 6.29
C GLN A 16 -5.80 -11.47 5.07
N PHE A 17 -5.05 -12.06 4.12
CA PHE A 17 -5.56 -12.64 2.88
C PHE A 17 -5.23 -14.13 2.78
N ILE A 18 -6.23 -14.94 2.42
CA ILE A 18 -6.09 -16.40 2.28
C ILE A 18 -5.43 -16.75 0.94
N ARG A 19 -5.75 -16.01 -0.13
CA ARG A 19 -5.25 -16.22 -1.49
C ARG A 19 -5.01 -14.89 -2.19
N SER A 20 -4.16 -14.90 -3.21
CA SER A 20 -3.77 -13.71 -3.98
C SER A 20 -3.53 -13.99 -5.47
N ASP A 21 -3.92 -15.18 -5.92
CA ASP A 21 -3.91 -15.67 -7.29
C ASP A 21 -4.93 -14.93 -8.16
N ASP A 22 -6.15 -14.73 -7.64
CA ASP A 22 -7.16 -13.91 -8.30
C ASP A 22 -6.96 -12.41 -7.97
N LYS A 23 -6.54 -11.65 -8.97
CA LYS A 23 -6.31 -10.20 -8.86
C LYS A 23 -7.60 -9.44 -8.53
N VAL A 24 -8.74 -9.81 -9.13
CA VAL A 24 -10.01 -9.10 -8.97
C VAL A 24 -10.55 -9.31 -7.55
N ILE A 25 -10.52 -10.55 -7.08
CA ILE A 25 -10.96 -10.87 -5.72
C ILE A 25 -10.02 -10.23 -4.70
N PHE A 26 -8.71 -10.30 -4.89
CA PHE A 26 -7.74 -9.66 -4.00
C PHE A 26 -8.01 -8.16 -3.87
N ASP A 27 -8.17 -7.48 -5.01
CA ASP A 27 -8.45 -6.06 -5.06
C ASP A 27 -9.76 -5.71 -4.35
N TYR A 28 -10.84 -6.43 -4.66
CA TYR A 28 -12.13 -6.25 -4.01
C TYR A 28 -12.06 -6.42 -2.48
N VAL A 29 -11.41 -7.48 -2.00
CA VAL A 29 -11.27 -7.76 -0.56
C VAL A 29 -10.44 -6.68 0.14
N MET A 30 -9.35 -6.23 -0.47
CA MET A 30 -8.53 -5.13 0.04
C MET A 30 -9.36 -3.84 0.16
N GLN A 31 -10.07 -3.46 -0.90
CA GLN A 31 -10.92 -2.28 -0.89
C GLN A 31 -12.01 -2.38 0.18
N LYS A 32 -12.65 -3.54 0.32
CA LYS A 32 -13.69 -3.78 1.31
C LYS A 32 -13.15 -3.64 2.74
N LYS A 33 -11.97 -4.22 3.04
CA LYS A 33 -11.31 -4.09 4.35
C LYS A 33 -11.02 -2.63 4.69
N ILE A 34 -10.44 -1.87 3.75
CA ILE A 34 -10.10 -0.44 3.95
C ILE A 34 -11.36 0.39 4.19
N LYS A 35 -12.36 0.27 3.31
CA LYS A 35 -13.61 1.04 3.42
C LYS A 35 -14.41 0.69 4.69
N ALA A 36 -14.33 -0.55 5.17
CA ALA A 36 -14.97 -0.96 6.43
C ALA A 36 -14.39 -0.25 7.67
N GLN A 37 -13.18 0.31 7.59
CA GLN A 37 -12.61 1.17 8.65
C GLN A 37 -13.10 2.62 8.57
N GLY A 38 -13.98 2.96 7.63
CA GLY A 38 -14.44 4.33 7.39
C GLY A 38 -13.45 5.20 6.63
N TYR A 39 -12.41 4.60 6.02
CA TYR A 39 -11.43 5.34 5.23
C TYR A 39 -11.92 5.57 3.80
N HIS A 40 -11.60 6.75 3.25
CA HIS A 40 -11.76 7.03 1.84
C HIS A 40 -10.63 6.38 1.05
N LEU A 41 -10.95 5.78 -0.10
CA LEU A 41 -10.00 5.09 -0.96
C LEU A 41 -10.12 5.61 -2.39
N GLN A 42 -9.06 6.26 -2.87
CA GLN A 42 -8.89 6.69 -4.25
C GLN A 42 -7.97 5.74 -5.00
N ARG A 43 -8.36 5.37 -6.23
CA ARG A 43 -7.57 4.52 -7.14
C ARG A 43 -6.78 5.35 -8.13
N ASN A 44 -5.66 4.81 -8.61
CA ASN A 44 -4.83 5.43 -9.65
C ASN A 44 -4.50 6.91 -9.32
N PHE A 45 -4.08 7.15 -8.07
CA PHE A 45 -3.77 8.50 -7.62
C PHE A 45 -2.52 9.01 -8.34
N THR A 46 -2.62 10.18 -8.96
CA THR A 46 -1.53 10.73 -9.76
C THR A 46 -0.47 11.34 -8.86
N VAL A 47 0.79 10.97 -9.10
CA VAL A 47 1.96 11.56 -8.44
C VAL A 47 2.92 12.09 -9.50
N SER A 48 3.64 13.17 -9.17
CA SER A 48 4.77 13.61 -9.98
C SER A 48 5.94 12.68 -9.69
N VAL A 49 6.48 12.03 -10.70
CA VAL A 49 7.75 11.30 -10.61
C VAL A 49 8.79 12.10 -11.38
N GLY A 50 9.99 12.29 -10.80
CA GLY A 50 11.00 13.25 -11.24
C GLY A 50 11.14 13.48 -12.76
N GLY A 51 11.48 14.71 -13.15
CA GLY A 51 11.61 15.10 -14.56
C GLY A 51 10.27 15.38 -15.26
N GLY A 52 9.24 15.79 -14.51
CA GLY A 52 7.94 16.21 -15.05
C GLY A 52 7.02 15.07 -15.51
N ARG A 53 7.39 13.82 -15.23
CA ARG A 53 6.59 12.65 -15.61
C ARG A 53 5.51 12.38 -14.56
N LYS A 54 4.37 11.82 -15.00
CA LYS A 54 3.29 11.39 -14.11
C LYS A 54 3.40 9.90 -13.82
N GLY A 55 3.34 9.55 -12.54
CA GLY A 55 3.14 8.20 -12.03
C GLY A 55 1.72 8.04 -11.49
N PHE A 56 1.29 6.78 -11.34
CA PHE A 56 0.02 6.45 -10.71
C PHE A 56 0.28 5.50 -9.55
N ILE A 57 -0.12 5.92 -8.36
CA ILE A 57 -0.20 5.09 -7.17
C ILE A 57 -1.46 4.23 -7.25
N ASP A 58 -1.36 2.94 -6.97
CA ASP A 58 -2.50 2.02 -7.06
C ASP A 58 -3.66 2.47 -6.17
N CYS A 59 -3.35 2.84 -4.91
CA CYS A 59 -4.33 3.29 -3.92
C CYS A 59 -3.80 4.45 -3.07
N LEU A 60 -4.59 5.50 -2.93
CA LEU A 60 -4.43 6.52 -1.88
C LEU A 60 -5.56 6.36 -0.86
N VAL A 61 -5.20 6.10 0.39
CA VAL A 61 -6.14 6.02 1.51
C VAL A 61 -6.12 7.33 2.28
N THR A 62 -7.30 7.83 2.65
CA THR A 62 -7.45 9.02 3.48
C THR A 62 -8.34 8.73 4.68
N SER A 63 -7.84 9.00 5.88
CA SER A 63 -8.63 8.89 7.12
C SER A 63 -9.53 10.11 7.32
N SER A 64 -10.49 10.00 8.22
CA SER A 64 -11.42 11.10 8.55
C SER A 64 -10.75 12.35 9.14
N ASP A 65 -9.56 12.19 9.74
CA ASP A 65 -8.74 13.29 10.25
C ASP A 65 -7.72 13.83 9.23
N GLY A 66 -7.82 13.38 7.96
CA GLY A 66 -7.05 13.91 6.84
C GLY A 66 -5.65 13.30 6.64
N GLN A 67 -5.25 12.29 7.43
CA GLN A 67 -3.99 11.59 7.17
C GLN A 67 -4.08 10.84 5.84
N GLN A 68 -2.96 10.75 5.13
CA GLN A 68 -2.88 10.13 3.82
C GLN A 68 -1.81 9.04 3.78
N CYS A 69 -2.17 7.91 3.18
CA CYS A 69 -1.26 6.78 3.01
C CYS A 69 -1.43 6.14 1.62
N ALA A 70 -0.34 6.11 0.85
CA ALA A 70 -0.24 5.46 -0.43
C ALA A 70 0.06 3.95 -0.29
N ILE A 71 -0.58 3.13 -1.12
CA ILE A 71 -0.34 1.68 -1.18
C ILE A 71 -0.04 1.31 -2.63
N GLU A 72 1.12 0.67 -2.84
CA GLU A 72 1.46 -0.03 -4.09
C GLU A 72 1.25 -1.53 -3.92
N VAL A 73 0.56 -2.18 -4.85
CA VAL A 73 0.29 -3.61 -4.77
C VAL A 73 1.18 -4.36 -5.76
N ASP A 74 2.16 -5.07 -5.22
CA ASP A 74 3.13 -5.85 -5.99
C ASP A 74 2.91 -7.36 -5.78
N LYS A 75 3.52 -8.19 -6.64
CA LYS A 75 3.31 -9.64 -6.58
C LYS A 75 4.15 -10.29 -5.48
N ARG A 76 5.46 -10.44 -5.70
CA ARG A 76 6.37 -11.20 -4.82
C ARG A 76 7.50 -10.37 -4.23
N THR A 77 7.90 -9.34 -4.95
CA THR A 77 8.98 -8.41 -4.61
C THR A 77 8.52 -7.01 -5.04
N PRO A 78 8.98 -5.96 -4.34
CA PRO A 78 8.69 -4.60 -4.76
C PRO A 78 9.28 -4.34 -6.14
N ARG A 79 8.51 -3.70 -7.01
CA ARG A 79 9.01 -3.22 -8.30
C ARG A 79 9.76 -1.92 -8.06
N THR A 80 10.90 -1.74 -8.73
CA THR A 80 11.66 -0.47 -8.69
C THR A 80 10.79 0.75 -8.98
N ARG A 81 9.81 0.61 -9.90
CA ARG A 81 8.86 1.68 -10.22
C ARG A 81 7.89 1.98 -9.06
N SER A 82 7.48 0.97 -8.30
CA SER A 82 6.64 1.17 -7.10
C SER A 82 7.42 1.95 -6.04
N LEU A 83 8.67 1.54 -5.78
CA LEU A 83 9.56 2.23 -4.84
C LEU A 83 9.82 3.69 -5.26
N MET A 84 10.14 3.92 -6.53
CA MET A 84 10.34 5.27 -7.08
C MET A 84 9.11 6.16 -6.92
N LYS A 85 7.91 5.63 -7.15
CA LYS A 85 6.67 6.41 -6.96
C LYS A 85 6.46 6.79 -5.49
N LEU A 86 6.77 5.87 -4.57
CA LEU A 86 6.59 6.08 -3.13
C LEU A 86 7.68 6.98 -2.52
N SER A 87 8.89 7.04 -3.09
CA SER A 87 9.94 7.96 -2.64
C SER A 87 9.66 9.42 -3.01
N GLU A 88 8.81 9.65 -4.01
CA GLU A 88 8.44 10.98 -4.53
C GLU A 88 7.12 11.51 -3.94
N LEU A 89 6.62 10.89 -2.87
CA LEU A 89 5.39 11.35 -2.22
C LEU A 89 5.58 12.74 -1.59
N PRO A 90 4.58 13.62 -1.66
CA PRO A 90 4.64 14.92 -1.00
C PRO A 90 4.86 14.80 0.51
N ALA A 91 5.46 15.83 1.11
CA ALA A 91 5.60 15.92 2.56
C ALA A 91 4.24 15.77 3.26
N GLY A 92 4.21 14.97 4.33
CA GLY A 92 2.98 14.67 5.07
C GLY A 92 2.18 13.47 4.54
N MET A 93 2.56 12.91 3.38
CA MET A 93 2.01 11.65 2.89
C MET A 93 2.96 10.49 3.22
N SER A 94 2.39 9.39 3.71
CA SER A 94 3.12 8.15 3.95
C SER A 94 2.84 7.14 2.85
N GLY A 95 3.60 6.04 2.78
CA GLY A 95 3.25 4.93 1.91
C GLY A 95 4.03 3.66 2.18
N PHE A 96 3.55 2.56 1.60
CA PHE A 96 4.17 1.24 1.71
C PHE A 96 3.83 0.36 0.50
N VAL A 97 4.61 -0.71 0.31
CA VAL A 97 4.32 -1.74 -0.70
C VAL A 97 3.64 -2.93 -0.02
N LEU A 98 2.50 -3.36 -0.57
CA LEU A 98 1.80 -4.57 -0.19
C LEU A 98 2.10 -5.68 -1.21
N LEU A 99 2.84 -6.70 -0.79
CA LEU A 99 3.13 -7.89 -1.57
C LEU A 99 1.98 -8.90 -1.44
N LYS A 100 1.38 -9.25 -2.57
CA LYS A 100 0.33 -10.27 -2.66
C LYS A 100 0.79 -11.66 -2.23
N ASP A 101 2.02 -12.03 -2.57
CA ASP A 101 2.63 -13.36 -2.38
C ASP A 101 4.13 -13.17 -2.11
N GLY A 102 4.47 -12.33 -1.13
CA GLY A 102 5.86 -11.99 -0.82
C GLY A 102 6.71 -13.23 -0.45
N LYS A 103 8.03 -13.12 -0.58
CA LYS A 103 8.99 -14.09 -0.01
C LYS A 103 9.56 -13.58 1.31
N HIS A 104 10.22 -14.45 2.09
CA HIS A 104 10.84 -14.09 3.37
C HIS A 104 11.84 -12.93 3.19
N PRO A 105 11.88 -11.93 4.10
CA PRO A 105 11.13 -11.78 5.37
C PRO A 105 9.67 -11.30 5.23
N LEU A 106 8.90 -11.41 6.32
CA LEU A 106 7.49 -10.95 6.38
C LEU A 106 7.35 -9.45 6.18
N ARG A 107 8.27 -8.71 6.81
CA ARG A 107 8.36 -7.27 6.75
C ARG A 107 9.82 -6.88 6.63
N TYR A 108 10.09 -5.90 5.78
CA TYR A 108 11.39 -5.25 5.68
C TYR A 108 11.21 -3.83 5.14
N SER A 109 12.32 -3.07 5.11
CA SER A 109 12.34 -1.75 4.50
C SER A 109 13.31 -1.72 3.32
N GLU A 110 12.93 -1.06 2.25
CA GLU A 110 13.79 -0.80 1.09
C GLU A 110 13.74 0.70 0.76
N GLY A 111 14.88 1.39 0.89
CA GLY A 111 14.92 2.85 0.70
C GLY A 111 14.03 3.63 1.68
N GLY A 112 13.79 3.11 2.89
CA GLY A 112 12.90 3.73 3.87
C GLY A 112 11.40 3.45 3.65
N ILE A 113 11.05 2.68 2.62
CA ILE A 113 9.67 2.28 2.33
C ILE A 113 9.40 0.93 2.97
N ASP A 114 8.32 0.83 3.74
CA ASP A 114 7.90 -0.44 4.33
C ASP A 114 7.39 -1.40 3.25
N ILE A 115 7.86 -2.63 3.28
CA ILE A 115 7.42 -3.72 2.41
C ILE A 115 6.76 -4.77 3.29
N ILE A 116 5.46 -4.99 3.06
CA ILE A 116 4.62 -5.89 3.86
C ILE A 116 3.98 -6.93 2.97
N ARG A 117 3.56 -8.06 3.56
CA ARG A 117 2.85 -9.12 2.83
C ARG A 117 1.38 -9.21 3.22
N ALA A 118 0.52 -9.42 2.22
CA ALA A 118 -0.91 -9.62 2.40
C ALA A 118 -1.30 -11.03 2.87
N THR A 119 -0.57 -12.07 2.47
CA THR A 119 -0.87 -13.47 2.79
C THR A 119 0.11 -14.06 3.80
N LYS A 120 -0.30 -15.04 4.60
CA LYS A 120 0.61 -15.83 5.44
C LYS A 120 1.60 -16.63 4.58
N PHE A 121 2.72 -17.05 5.18
CA PHE A 121 3.54 -18.11 4.57
C PHE A 121 2.72 -19.38 4.40
N LYS A 122 3.00 -20.10 3.32
CA LYS A 122 2.67 -21.51 3.20
C LYS A 122 3.82 -22.34 3.74
#